data_AF-A0A438IV55-F1
#
_entry.id   AF-A0A438IV55-F1
#
_cell.length_a   1.000
_cell.length_b   1.000
_cell.length_c   1.000
_cell.angle_alpha   90.00
_cell.angle_beta   90.00
_cell.angle_gamma   90.00
#
_symmetry.space_group_name_H-M   'P 1'
#
loop_
_entity.id
_entity.type
_entity.pdbx_description
1 polymer ?
#
loop_
_entity_poly.entity_id
_entity_poly.type
_entity_poly.pdbx_seq_one_letter_code
_entity_poly.pdbx_strand_id
1 'polypeptide(L)'
;MNGRTMESILVLLFLSLPLFCSAYRPGDIVPMSKMGQYHSSRTVWHDVVGKHCPIFAVNREVLIPIQKPTGYTGADPYKISFQVGREKFLIPWLLLINRKSSEVPMIDVHLRYSGNDLHGVVAKVVDMPHHLLDCLMLALADLGCQLNRF
;
A
#
# COMPACT_ATOMS: atom_id res chain seq x y z
N MET A 1 22.71 15.00 -47.16
CA MET A 1 23.06 14.64 -45.76
C MET A 1 24.10 13.53 -45.83
N ASN A 2 25.31 13.74 -45.29
CA ASN A 2 26.36 12.71 -45.31
C ASN A 2 26.02 11.59 -44.32
N GLY A 3 26.46 10.36 -44.58
CA GLY A 3 26.19 9.21 -43.70
C GLY A 3 26.63 9.44 -42.24
N ARG A 4 27.75 10.13 -42.03
CA ARG A 4 28.25 10.52 -40.69
C ARG A 4 27.31 11.48 -39.95
N THR A 5 26.63 12.35 -40.68
CA THR A 5 25.64 13.28 -40.11
C THR A 5 24.38 12.53 -39.69
N MET A 6 23.97 11.50 -40.45
CA MET A 6 22.84 10.64 -40.09
C MET A 6 23.11 9.79 -38.85
N GLU A 7 24.31 9.22 -38.74
CA GLU A 7 24.71 8.46 -37.53
C GLU A 7 24.74 9.35 -36.28
N SER A 8 25.26 10.58 -36.42
CA SER A 8 25.30 11.54 -35.32
C SER A 8 23.90 11.96 -34.86
N ILE A 9 22.98 12.17 -35.80
CA ILE A 9 21.56 12.47 -35.51
C ILE A 9 20.89 11.28 -34.81
N LEU A 10 21.17 10.05 -35.24
CA LEU A 10 20.60 8.84 -34.65
C LEU A 10 21.05 8.65 -33.20
N VAL A 11 22.34 8.86 -32.91
CA VAL A 11 22.91 8.80 -31.56
C VAL A 11 22.28 9.86 -30.65
N LEU A 12 22.15 11.11 -31.13
CA LEU A 12 21.50 12.18 -30.37
C LEU A 12 20.02 11.88 -30.09
N LEU A 13 19.30 11.27 -31.04
CA LEU A 13 17.92 10.80 -30.84
C LEU A 13 17.82 9.72 -29.76
N PHE A 14 18.73 8.73 -29.76
CA PHE A 14 18.78 7.70 -28.72
C PHE A 14 19.14 8.25 -27.33
N LEU A 15 20.01 9.25 -27.24
CA LEU A 15 20.33 9.92 -25.96
C LEU A 15 19.19 10.83 -25.47
N SER A 16 18.31 11.29 -26.36
CA SER A 16 17.16 12.13 -25.99
C SER A 16 15.94 11.32 -25.50
N LEU A 17 15.97 9.99 -25.62
CA LEU A 17 14.89 9.15 -25.08
C LEU A 17 14.87 9.31 -23.56
N PRO A 18 13.76 9.82 -22.98
CA PRO A 18 13.66 9.89 -21.54
C PRO A 18 13.74 8.46 -20.99
N LEU A 19 14.76 8.20 -20.18
CA LEU A 19 14.75 7.07 -19.27
C LEU A 19 13.57 7.31 -18.33
N PHE A 20 12.46 6.62 -18.56
CA PHE A 20 11.28 6.70 -17.70
C PHE A 20 11.63 6.10 -16.33
N CYS A 21 12.27 6.90 -15.47
CA CYS A 21 12.36 6.61 -14.07
C CYS A 21 10.96 6.84 -13.47
N SER A 22 10.25 5.73 -13.20
CA SER A 22 8.94 5.74 -12.55
C SER A 22 9.15 6.03 -11.05
N ALA A 23 9.43 7.28 -10.72
CA ALA A 23 9.59 7.73 -9.34
C ALA A 23 8.27 8.33 -8.82
N TYR A 24 8.02 8.25 -7.52
CA TYR A 24 6.88 8.89 -6.88
C TYR A 24 7.18 10.35 -6.56
N ARG A 25 6.18 11.20 -6.67
CA ARG A 25 6.20 12.56 -6.12
C ARG A 25 5.41 12.60 -4.81
N PRO A 26 5.77 13.47 -3.87
CA PRO A 26 4.92 13.73 -2.71
C PRO A 26 3.49 14.06 -3.16
N GLY A 27 2.51 13.37 -2.60
CA GLY A 27 1.10 13.49 -3.01
C GLY A 27 0.64 12.45 -4.04
N ASP A 28 1.53 11.67 -4.65
CA ASP A 28 1.15 10.60 -5.56
C ASP A 28 0.42 9.48 -4.82
N ILE A 29 -0.55 8.88 -5.49
CA ILE A 29 -1.19 7.66 -5.00
C ILE A 29 -0.19 6.50 -5.13
N VAL A 30 0.05 5.81 -4.03
CA VAL A 30 0.82 4.57 -4.01
C VAL A 30 -0.18 3.43 -4.26
N PRO A 31 -0.12 2.75 -5.42
CA PRO A 31 -1.09 1.72 -5.75
C PRO A 31 -1.01 0.59 -4.73
N MET A 32 -2.16 -0.01 -4.41
CA MET A 32 -2.24 -1.06 -3.42
C MET A 32 -3.27 -2.09 -3.86
N SER A 33 -3.03 -3.35 -3.55
CA SER A 33 -4.01 -4.42 -3.66
C SER A 33 -4.04 -5.23 -2.36
N LYS A 34 -5.13 -5.95 -2.13
CA LYS A 34 -5.35 -6.73 -0.91
C LYS A 34 -5.92 -8.10 -1.20
N MET A 35 -5.63 -9.04 -0.32
CA MET A 35 -6.19 -10.40 -0.34
C MET A 35 -6.61 -10.79 1.08
N GLY A 36 -7.82 -11.35 1.21
CA GLY A 36 -8.35 -11.84 2.49
C GLY A 36 -8.22 -13.36 2.62
N GLN A 37 -8.17 -13.83 3.86
CA GLN A 37 -8.28 -15.26 4.18
C GLN A 37 -9.24 -15.47 5.36
N TYR A 38 -10.23 -16.33 5.15
CA TYR A 38 -11.18 -16.78 6.17
C TYR A 38 -11.39 -18.29 6.03
N HIS A 39 -11.35 -19.04 7.13
CA HIS A 39 -11.56 -20.49 7.11
C HIS A 39 -10.70 -21.22 6.06
N SER A 40 -9.41 -20.85 5.99
CA SER A 40 -8.46 -21.32 4.95
C SER A 40 -8.80 -20.97 3.49
N SER A 41 -10.00 -20.46 3.21
CA SER A 41 -10.39 -19.92 1.92
C SER A 41 -9.79 -18.53 1.71
N ARG A 42 -9.25 -18.29 0.51
CA ARG A 42 -8.61 -17.03 0.14
C ARG A 42 -9.41 -16.35 -0.95
N THR A 43 -9.54 -15.03 -0.85
CA THR A 43 -10.01 -14.23 -1.98
C THR A 43 -8.89 -14.11 -3.02
N VAL A 44 -9.23 -13.62 -4.21
CA VAL A 44 -8.21 -13.14 -5.13
C VAL A 44 -7.62 -11.81 -4.65
N TRP A 45 -6.55 -11.36 -5.29
CA TRP A 45 -6.07 -9.99 -5.13
C TRP A 45 -7.10 -9.01 -5.69
N HIS A 46 -7.47 -8.02 -4.89
CA HIS A 46 -8.36 -6.94 -5.26
C HIS A 46 -7.64 -5.61 -5.13
N ASP A 47 -7.67 -4.81 -6.18
CA ASP A 47 -7.09 -3.47 -6.15
C ASP A 47 -7.85 -2.57 -5.18
N VAL A 48 -7.09 -1.81 -4.41
CA VAL A 48 -7.58 -0.71 -3.60
C VAL A 48 -7.62 0.51 -4.52
N VAL A 49 -8.72 1.26 -4.51
CA VAL A 49 -8.96 2.31 -5.52
C VAL A 49 -8.89 3.70 -4.90
N GLY A 50 -8.13 4.58 -5.56
CA GLY A 50 -8.16 6.02 -5.35
C GLY A 50 -7.92 6.44 -3.91
N LYS A 51 -8.95 7.04 -3.29
CA LYS A 51 -8.88 7.60 -1.93
C LYS A 51 -8.56 6.58 -0.84
N HIS A 52 -8.68 5.29 -1.12
CA HIS A 52 -8.40 4.22 -0.17
C HIS A 52 -6.93 3.75 -0.17
N CYS A 53 -6.14 4.17 -1.15
CA CYS A 53 -4.71 3.83 -1.25
C CYS A 53 -3.85 4.68 -0.31
N PRO A 54 -2.60 4.31 -0.02
CA PRO A 54 -1.66 5.25 0.60
C PRO A 54 -1.29 6.40 -0.33
N ILE A 55 -0.88 7.54 0.24
CA ILE A 55 -0.26 8.65 -0.51
C ILE A 55 1.22 8.72 -0.16
N PHE A 56 2.05 8.87 -1.19
CA PHE A 56 3.48 8.96 -1.05
C PHE A 56 3.89 10.22 -0.28
N ALA A 57 4.76 10.06 0.72
CA ALA A 57 5.28 11.12 1.59
C ALA A 57 4.20 11.95 2.33
N VAL A 58 3.00 11.38 2.55
CA VAL A 58 1.92 12.02 3.31
C VAL A 58 1.33 11.04 4.33
N ASN A 59 1.41 11.40 5.61
CA ASN A 59 0.73 10.65 6.67
C ASN A 59 -0.77 10.88 6.53
N ARG A 60 -1.54 9.80 6.42
CA ARG A 60 -3.00 9.91 6.32
C ARG A 60 -3.67 8.65 6.78
N GLU A 61 -4.84 8.83 7.34
CA GLU A 61 -5.74 7.77 7.69
C GLU A 61 -6.70 7.47 6.52
N VAL A 62 -6.83 6.20 6.15
CA VAL A 62 -7.74 5.76 5.07
C VAL A 62 -8.63 4.62 5.52
N LEU A 63 -9.90 4.68 5.15
CA LEU A 63 -10.78 3.51 5.23
C LEU A 63 -10.42 2.52 4.13
N ILE A 64 -10.20 1.24 4.43
CA ILE A 64 -10.12 0.21 3.40
C ILE A 64 -11.36 -0.68 3.48
N PRO A 65 -12.20 -0.74 2.43
CA PRO A 65 -13.39 -1.58 2.46
C PRO A 65 -13.01 -3.06 2.46
N ILE A 66 -13.41 -3.77 3.51
CA ILE A 66 -13.26 -5.23 3.61
C ILE A 66 -14.64 -5.85 3.39
N GLN A 67 -14.77 -6.63 2.33
CA GLN A 67 -15.99 -7.38 2.08
C GLN A 67 -16.15 -8.44 3.15
N LYS A 68 -17.37 -8.59 3.67
CA LYS A 68 -17.70 -9.66 4.60
C LYS A 68 -17.43 -11.00 3.93
N PRO A 69 -16.60 -11.89 4.53
CA PRO A 69 -16.36 -13.21 3.98
C PRO A 69 -17.65 -14.02 3.86
N THR A 70 -17.76 -14.85 2.81
CA THR A 70 -18.86 -15.80 2.67
C THR A 70 -18.87 -16.76 3.87
N GLY A 71 -20.03 -16.91 4.52
CA GLY A 71 -20.14 -17.76 5.72
C GLY A 71 -19.48 -17.19 6.97
N TYR A 72 -19.26 -15.88 7.05
CA TYR A 72 -18.74 -15.25 8.26
C TYR A 72 -19.69 -15.41 9.45
N THR A 73 -19.23 -16.14 10.46
CA THR A 73 -19.92 -16.39 11.74
C THR A 73 -19.27 -15.67 12.92
N GLY A 74 -18.12 -15.02 12.70
CA GLY A 74 -17.30 -14.44 13.78
C GLY A 74 -16.53 -15.47 14.61
N ALA A 75 -16.73 -16.77 14.36
CA ALA A 75 -16.07 -17.83 15.10
C ALA A 75 -14.63 -18.07 14.64
N ASP A 76 -14.26 -17.72 13.41
CA ASP A 76 -12.92 -18.00 12.86
C ASP A 76 -12.09 -16.74 12.64
N PRO A 77 -10.75 -16.85 12.75
CA PRO A 77 -9.87 -15.72 12.52
C PRO A 77 -9.93 -15.27 11.05
N TYR A 78 -9.93 -13.95 10.87
CA TYR A 78 -9.80 -13.33 9.55
C TYR A 78 -8.41 -12.73 9.39
N LYS A 79 -7.73 -13.06 8.29
CA LYS A 79 -6.40 -12.54 7.96
C LYS A 79 -6.45 -11.74 6.66
N ILE A 80 -5.55 -10.78 6.52
CA ILE A 80 -5.42 -9.94 5.32
C ILE A 80 -3.96 -9.77 4.93
N SER A 81 -3.68 -9.68 3.64
CA SER A 81 -2.35 -9.42 3.06
C SER A 81 -2.48 -8.32 2.00
N PHE A 82 -1.40 -7.58 1.77
CA PHE A 82 -1.37 -6.45 0.84
C PHE A 82 -0.19 -6.55 -0.12
N GLN A 83 -0.34 -6.01 -1.32
CA GLN A 83 0.76 -5.59 -2.17
C GLN A 83 0.72 -4.08 -2.29
N VAL A 84 1.88 -3.43 -2.20
CA VAL A 84 1.96 -1.96 -2.17
C VAL A 84 3.03 -1.47 -3.14
N GLY A 85 2.70 -0.38 -3.82
CA GLY A 85 3.55 0.25 -4.81
C GLY A 85 3.53 -0.44 -6.17
N ARG A 86 4.08 0.24 -7.17
CA ARG A 86 4.35 -0.26 -8.53
C ARG A 86 5.30 -1.46 -8.48
N GLU A 87 6.13 -1.51 -7.45
CA GLU A 87 7.10 -2.54 -7.10
C GLU A 87 6.44 -3.80 -6.51
N LYS A 88 5.18 -3.69 -6.06
CA LYS A 88 4.40 -4.75 -5.41
C LYS A 88 5.09 -5.35 -4.18
N PHE A 89 5.54 -4.50 -3.26
CA PHE A 89 6.03 -4.94 -1.95
C PHE A 89 4.96 -5.75 -1.23
N LEU A 90 5.26 -7.01 -0.94
CA LEU A 90 4.34 -7.92 -0.28
C LEU A 90 4.36 -7.71 1.23
N ILE A 91 3.21 -7.38 1.79
CA ILE A 91 2.96 -7.42 3.22
C ILE A 91 2.42 -8.82 3.56
N PRO A 92 3.07 -9.59 4.44
CA PRO A 92 2.62 -10.92 4.82
C PRO A 92 1.26 -10.89 5.53
N TRP A 93 0.67 -12.06 5.78
CA TRP A 93 -0.62 -12.18 6.44
C TRP A 93 -0.66 -11.53 7.82
N LEU A 94 -1.52 -10.53 7.96
CA LEU A 94 -1.87 -9.85 9.20
C LEU A 94 -3.16 -10.44 9.77
N LEU A 95 -3.18 -10.77 11.06
CA LEU A 95 -4.38 -11.25 11.75
C LEU A 95 -5.24 -10.06 12.15
N LEU A 96 -6.39 -9.90 11.51
CA LEU A 96 -7.26 -8.75 11.70
C LEU A 96 -8.38 -9.04 12.71
N ILE A 97 -9.13 -10.12 12.52
CA ILE A 97 -10.19 -10.51 13.45
C ILE A 97 -9.72 -11.74 14.22
N ASN A 98 -9.82 -11.67 15.55
CA ASN A 98 -9.47 -12.75 16.46
C ASN A 98 -10.65 -13.06 17.39
N ARG A 99 -10.78 -14.32 17.82
CA ARG A 99 -11.84 -14.81 18.73
C ARG A 99 -11.88 -14.10 20.09
N LYS A 100 -10.80 -13.41 20.46
CA LYS A 100 -10.57 -12.85 21.80
C LYS A 100 -10.59 -11.31 21.87
N SER A 101 -10.57 -10.61 20.74
CA SER A 101 -10.58 -9.14 20.74
C SER A 101 -11.93 -8.62 20.29
N SER A 102 -12.54 -7.77 21.10
CA SER A 102 -13.76 -7.01 20.78
C SER A 102 -13.44 -5.64 20.16
N GLU A 103 -12.17 -5.26 20.12
CA GLU A 103 -11.74 -3.95 19.63
C GLU A 103 -11.62 -3.95 18.10
N VAL A 104 -11.96 -2.81 17.51
CA VAL A 104 -11.83 -2.62 16.06
C VAL A 104 -10.34 -2.56 15.73
N PRO A 105 -9.83 -3.45 14.87
CA PRO A 105 -8.41 -3.48 14.55
C PRO A 105 -8.05 -2.41 13.50
N MET A 106 -6.89 -1.78 13.69
CA MET A 106 -6.29 -0.82 12.77
C MET A 106 -4.97 -1.39 12.20
N ILE A 107 -4.59 -1.01 10.97
CA ILE A 107 -3.37 -1.53 10.32
C ILE A 107 -2.39 -0.38 10.07
N ASP A 108 -1.46 -0.14 10.98
CA ASP A 108 -0.41 0.86 10.80
C ASP A 108 0.58 0.39 9.72
N VAL A 109 0.77 1.17 8.65
CA VAL A 109 1.56 0.85 7.45
C VAL A 109 2.66 1.89 7.26
N HIS A 110 3.93 1.53 7.39
CA HIS A 110 5.05 2.42 7.12
C HIS A 110 5.66 2.19 5.74
N LEU A 111 5.61 3.19 4.86
CA LEU A 111 6.34 3.24 3.60
C LEU A 111 7.78 3.66 3.88
N ARG A 112 8.76 2.83 3.50
CA ARG A 112 10.19 3.15 3.53
C ARG A 112 10.58 3.68 2.16
N TYR A 113 11.06 4.91 2.08
CA TYR A 113 11.44 5.55 0.82
C TYR A 113 12.68 6.44 1.00
N SER A 114 13.39 6.71 -0.08
CA SER A 114 14.47 7.71 -0.14
C SER A 114 14.28 8.56 -1.39
N GLY A 115 14.27 9.87 -1.23
CA GLY A 115 13.87 10.79 -2.30
C GLY A 115 12.49 10.41 -2.84
N ASN A 116 12.45 9.98 -4.08
CA ASN A 116 11.24 9.64 -4.82
C ASN A 116 11.03 8.11 -4.97
N ASP A 117 11.93 7.31 -4.41
CA ASP A 117 11.96 5.86 -4.62
C ASP A 117 11.42 5.13 -3.39
N LEU A 118 10.46 4.24 -3.62
CA LEU A 118 9.91 3.37 -2.59
C LEU A 118 10.82 2.13 -2.42
N HIS A 119 11.34 1.92 -1.21
CA HIS A 119 12.27 0.83 -0.87
C HIS A 119 11.59 -0.34 -0.16
N GLY A 120 10.44 -0.12 0.45
CA GLY A 120 9.73 -1.20 1.12
C GLY A 120 8.55 -0.71 1.93
N VAL A 121 7.82 -1.67 2.49
CA VAL A 121 6.64 -1.41 3.30
C VAL A 121 6.64 -2.34 4.52
N VAL A 122 6.30 -1.79 5.67
CA VAL A 122 6.08 -2.54 6.91
C VAL A 122 4.65 -2.30 7.33
N ALA A 123 3.99 -3.30 7.89
CA ALA A 123 2.71 -3.09 8.54
C ALA A 123 2.56 -3.92 9.80
N LYS A 124 1.75 -3.42 10.73
CA LYS A 124 1.38 -4.08 11.97
C LYS A 124 -0.10 -3.82 12.27
N VAL A 125 -0.72 -4.76 12.97
CA VAL A 125 -2.08 -4.56 13.50
C VAL A 125 -1.96 -3.93 14.87
N VAL A 126 -2.72 -2.85 15.10
CA VAL A 126 -2.79 -2.12 16.35
C VAL A 126 -4.25 -1.92 16.74
N ASP A 127 -4.50 -1.69 18.01
CA ASP A 127 -5.84 -1.38 18.50
C ASP A 127 -6.27 0.01 18.03
N MET A 128 -7.55 0.17 17.70
CA MET A 128 -8.08 1.46 17.24
C MET A 128 -7.95 2.52 18.34
N PRO A 129 -7.31 3.66 18.07
CA PRO A 129 -7.24 4.77 19.01
C PRO A 129 -8.65 5.19 19.46
N HIS A 130 -8.84 5.37 20.77
CA HIS A 130 -10.17 5.62 21.35
C HIS A 130 -10.86 6.91 20.84
N HIS A 131 -10.11 7.83 20.24
CA HIS A 131 -10.66 9.07 19.66
C HIS A 131 -11.32 8.86 18.29
N LEU A 132 -11.24 7.66 17.69
CA LEU A 132 -11.78 7.33 16.37
C LEU A 132 -12.96 6.34 16.41
N LEU A 133 -13.45 5.99 17.62
CA LEU A 133 -14.41 4.90 17.85
C LEU A 133 -15.83 5.13 17.29
N ASP A 134 -16.18 6.37 16.92
CA ASP A 134 -17.51 6.68 16.37
C ASP A 134 -17.68 6.26 14.90
N CYS A 135 -16.59 5.88 14.20
CA CYS A 135 -16.64 5.46 12.80
C CYS A 135 -16.32 3.96 12.63
N LEU A 136 -17.30 3.25 12.08
CA LEU A 136 -17.31 1.86 11.63
C LEU A 136 -15.97 1.32 11.04
N MET A 137 -15.52 0.13 11.50
CA MET A 137 -14.54 -0.79 10.89
C MET A 137 -13.49 -0.14 9.96
N LEU A 138 -12.50 0.50 10.59
CA LEU A 138 -11.48 1.33 9.97
C LEU A 138 -10.13 0.60 9.90
N ALA A 139 -9.79 0.04 8.75
CA ALA A 139 -8.42 -0.36 8.46
C ALA A 139 -7.59 0.89 8.09
N LEU A 140 -7.22 1.71 9.07
CA LEU A 140 -6.40 2.90 8.85
C LEU A 140 -4.96 2.50 8.62
N ALA A 141 -4.45 2.76 7.41
CA ALA A 141 -3.03 2.81 7.13
C ALA A 141 -2.44 4.10 7.70
N ASP A 142 -2.19 4.18 9.02
CA ASP A 142 -1.30 5.23 9.53
C ASP A 142 0.05 5.04 8.86
N LEU A 143 0.59 6.13 8.33
CA LEU A 143 1.80 6.14 7.54
C LEU A 143 2.83 6.92 8.31
N GLY A 144 3.30 6.37 9.43
CA GLY A 144 4.23 7.10 10.29
C GLY A 144 5.57 7.37 9.58
N CYS A 145 5.74 8.59 9.07
CA CYS A 145 7.05 9.15 8.76
C CYS A 145 7.74 9.52 10.10
N GLN A 146 8.59 8.62 10.64
CA GLN A 146 9.62 9.06 11.59
C GLN A 146 10.76 9.65 10.78
N LEU A 147 10.66 10.95 10.58
CA LEU A 147 11.70 11.82 10.06
C LEU A 147 12.79 11.93 11.15
N ASN A 148 13.65 10.92 11.27
CA ASN A 148 14.89 11.09 12.02
C ASN A 148 15.81 11.97 11.19
N ARG A 149 15.79 13.27 11.53
CA ARG A 149 17.02 14.07 11.55
C ARG A 149 18.02 13.31 12.42
N PHE A 150 19.03 12.72 11.79
CA PHE A 150 20.47 12.93 12.00
C PHE A 150 21.23 11.98 11.07
#